data_AF-A0A7W0RK73-F1
#
_entry.id   AF-A0A7W0RK73-F1
#
_cell.length_a   1.000
_cell.length_b   1.000
_cell.length_c   1.000
_cell.angle_alpha   90.00
_cell.angle_beta   90.00
_cell.angle_gamma   90.00
#
_symmetry.space_group_name_H-M   'P 1'
#
loop_
_entity.id
_entity.type
_entity.pdbx_description
1 polymer ?
#
loop_
_entity_poly.entity_id
_entity_poly.type
_entity_poly.pdbx_seq_one_letter_code
_entity_poly.pdbx_strand_id
1 'polypeptide(L)' 'MRHGRYPFIVGFLAVPLTVYAVFVINPFIQAFHFSLTDWSGVSPEYNYVGLE' A
#
# COMPACT_ATOMS: atom_id res chain seq x y z
N MET A 1 -27.35 7.83 -25.57
CA MET A 1 -26.34 6.74 -25.64
C MET A 1 -25.09 7.15 -24.84
N ARG A 2 -25.01 6.90 -23.51
CA ARG A 2 -23.80 7.23 -22.71
C ARG A 2 -23.46 6.20 -21.59
N HIS A 3 -24.06 5.01 -21.58
CA HIS A 3 -23.91 4.05 -20.47
C HIS A 3 -22.76 3.03 -20.59
N GLY A 4 -21.84 3.18 -21.57
CA GLY A 4 -20.68 2.28 -21.72
C GLY A 4 -19.33 2.87 -21.29
N ARG A 5 -19.26 4.18 -21.00
CA ARG A 5 -17.97 4.86 -20.85
C ARG A 5 -17.30 4.61 -19.50
N TYR A 6 -18.07 4.66 -18.41
CA TYR A 6 -17.57 4.43 -17.06
C TYR A 6 -17.06 3.00 -16.79
N PRO A 7 -17.77 1.92 -17.14
CA PRO A 7 -17.26 0.57 -16.93
C PRO A 7 -15.97 0.30 -17.72
N PHE A 8 -15.84 0.86 -18.93
CA PHE A 8 -14.60 0.78 -19.71
C PHE A 8 -13.43 1.50 -19.02
N ILE A 9 -13.64 2.73 -18.54
CA ILE A 9 -12.61 3.50 -17.84
C ILE A 9 -12.17 2.78 -16.56
N VAL A 10 -13.12 2.29 -15.76
CA VAL A 10 -12.83 1.57 -14.52
C VAL A 10 -12.05 0.29 -14.80
N GLY A 11 -12.50 -0.51 -15.79
CA GLY A 11 -11.80 -1.73 -16.18
C GLY A 11 -10.38 -1.46 -16.69
N PHE A 12 -10.21 -0.43 -17.51
CA PHE A 12 -8.90 -0.01 -18.02
C PHE A 12 -7.96 0.48 -16.90
N LEU A 13 -8.47 1.24 -15.93
CA LEU A 13 -7.68 1.78 -14.82
C LEU A 13 -7.40 0.75 -13.73
N ALA A 14 -8.24 -0.28 -13.57
CA ALA A 14 -8.10 -1.26 -12.49
C ALA A 14 -6.72 -1.93 -12.50
N VAL A 15 -6.22 -2.33 -13.68
CA VAL A 15 -4.90 -3.00 -13.81
C VAL A 15 -3.74 -2.08 -13.38
N PRO A 16 -3.52 -0.90 -13.97
CA PRO A 16 -2.40 -0.04 -13.57
C PRO A 16 -2.53 0.47 -12.13
N LEU A 17 -3.74 0.76 -11.64
CA LEU A 17 -3.94 1.16 -10.25
C LEU A 17 -3.64 0.04 -9.27
N THR A 18 -3.97 -1.21 -9.61
CA THR A 18 -3.63 -2.38 -8.77
C THR A 18 -2.12 -2.57 -8.70
N VAL A 19 -1.43 -2.50 -9.84
CA VAL A 19 0.04 -2.55 -9.88
C VAL A 19 0.64 -1.43 -9.02
N TYR A 20 0.15 -0.20 -9.17
CA TYR A 20 0.62 0.92 -8.34
C TYR A 20 0.36 0.70 -6.84
N ALA A 21 -0.83 0.23 -6.47
CA ALA A 21 -1.16 -0.02 -5.07
C ALA A 21 -0.25 -1.10 -4.44
N VAL A 22 0.00 -2.20 -5.16
CA VAL A 22 0.81 -3.32 -4.65
C VAL A 22 2.30 -2.98 -4.59
N PHE A 23 2.84 -2.31 -5.60
CA PHE A 23 4.28 -2.10 -5.71
C PHE A 23 4.75 -0.75 -5.20
N VAL A 24 3.85 0.21 -5.00
CA VAL A 24 4.17 1.55 -4.49
C VAL A 24 3.52 1.76 -3.14
N ILE A 25 2.19 1.73 -3.07
CA ILE A 25 1.46 2.09 -1.84
C ILE A 25 1.76 1.11 -0.70
N ASN A 26 1.76 -0.19 -0.96
CA ASN A 26 1.97 -1.20 0.07
C ASN A 26 3.35 -1.10 0.77
N PRO A 27 4.50 -0.92 0.07
CA PRO A 27 5.77 -0.60 0.71
C PRO A 27 5.73 0.66 1.60
N PHE A 28 5.04 1.73 1.17
CA PHE A 28 4.91 2.93 1.99
C PHE A 28 4.08 2.69 3.26
N ILE A 29 3.02 1.88 3.18
CA ILE A 29 2.24 1.49 4.36
C ILE A 29 3.11 0.68 5.32
N GLN A 30 3.90 -0.27 4.81
CA GLN A 30 4.83 -1.05 5.62
C GLN A 30 5.88 -0.15 6.27
N ALA A 31 6.50 0.77 5.52
CA ALA A 31 7.47 1.72 6.07
C ALA A 31 6.86 2.64 7.14
N PHE A 32 5.63 3.10 6.92
CA PHE A 32 4.89 3.87 7.92
C PHE A 32 4.64 3.02 9.19
N HIS A 33 4.22 1.77 9.04
CA HIS A 33 4.01 0.87 10.17
C HIS A 33 5.31 0.62 10.96
N PHE A 34 6.41 0.35 10.27
CA PHE A 34 7.73 0.19 10.91
C PHE A 34 8.24 1.48 11.56
N SER A 35 7.79 2.66 11.15
CA SER A 35 8.17 3.92 11.82
C SER A 35 7.59 4.04 13.23
N LEU A 36 6.60 3.22 13.56
CA LEU A 36 6.01 3.13 14.91
C LEU A 36 6.69 2.06 15.77
N THR A 37 7.72 1.40 15.25
CA THR A 37 8.43 0.31 15.93
C THR A 37 9.91 0.63 16.09
N ASP A 38 10.62 -0.13 16.92
CA ASP A 38 12.06 -0.04 17.13
C ASP A 38 12.88 -0.77 16.04
N TRP A 39 12.26 -1.05 14.88
CA TRP A 39 12.83 -1.92 13.87
C TRP A 39 14.08 -1.32 13.21
N SER A 40 15.19 -2.06 13.30
CA SER A 40 16.51 -1.64 12.78
C SER A 40 16.76 -2.04 11.32
N GLY A 41 15.81 -2.71 10.66
CA GLY A 41 15.94 -3.19 9.28
C GLY A 41 16.62 -4.55 9.12
N VAL A 42 17.17 -5.12 10.21
CA VAL A 42 17.92 -6.39 10.18
C VAL A 42 17.26 -7.49 11.01
N SER A 43 16.62 -7.12 12.12
CA SER A 43 15.95 -8.07 13.02
C SER A 43 14.56 -8.46 12.48
N PRO A 44 14.18 -9.74 12.52
CA PRO A 44 12.79 -10.17 12.29
C PRO A 44 11.87 -9.83 13.47
N GLU A 45 12.43 -9.54 14.64
CA GLU A 45 11.72 -9.15 15.84
C GLU A 45 11.75 -7.62 16.01
N TYR A 46 10.62 -7.02 16.38
CA TYR A 46 10.47 -5.58 16.65
C TYR A 46 9.32 -5.37 17.64
N ASN A 47 9.35 -4.27 18.39
CA ASN A 47 8.32 -3.84 19.33
C ASN A 47 7.80 -2.46 18.95
N TYR A 48 6.55 -2.15 19.34
CA TYR A 48 6.02 -0.81 19.18
C TYR A 48 6.64 0.15 20.19
N VAL A 49 7.06 1.32 19.71
CA VAL A 49 7.64 2.35 20.55
C VAL A 49 6.52 3.11 21.26
N GLY A 50 6.65 3.32 22.57
CA GLY A 50 5.72 4.14 23.37
C GLY A 50 4.41 3.46 23.77
N LEU A 51 4.30 2.14 23.61
CA LEU A 51 3.19 1.32 24.12
C LEU A 51 3.55 0.51 25.39
N GLU A 52 4.69 0.84 26.00
CA GLU A 52 5.20 0.30 27.26
C GLU A 52 4.74 1.11 28.48
#